data_AF-A0A961UZB7-F1
#
_entry.id   AF-A0A961UZB7-F1
#
_cell.length_a   1.000
_cell.length_b   1.000
_cell.length_c   1.000
_cell.angle_alpha   90.00
_cell.angle_beta   90.00
_cell.angle_gamma   90.00
#
_symmetry.space_group_name_H-M   'P 1'
#
loop_
_entity.id
_entity.type
_entity.pdbx_description
1 polymer ?
#
loop_
_entity_poly.entity_id
_entity_poly.type
_entity_poly.pdbx_seq_one_letter_code
_entity_poly.pdbx_strand_id
1 'polypeptide(L)'
;AYFGFTDEELAEIDRFVRNNTVNRFGPVREVVHTAGEGLVLEVAFEGLQRSTRHKSGIAMRFPRISRLRWDKPPAEADRLETLETLIAD
;
A
#
# COMPACT_ATOMS: atom_id res chain seq x y z
N ALA A 1 8.63 -7.65 12.41
CA ALA A 1 9.22 -6.36 12.75
C ALA A 1 8.37 -5.26 12.13
N TYR A 2 7.23 -4.95 12.76
CA TYR A 2 6.37 -3.82 12.39
C TYR A 2 6.42 -2.82 13.54
N PHE A 3 7.63 -2.34 13.85
CA PHE A 3 7.81 -1.27 14.82
C PHE A 3 7.67 0.03 14.01
N GLY A 4 6.47 0.61 14.00
CA GLY A 4 6.19 1.76 13.15
C GLY A 4 4.82 2.40 13.28
N PHE A 5 3.88 1.80 14.02
CA PHE A 5 2.58 2.38 14.31
C PHE A 5 2.35 2.46 15.82
N THR A 6 1.74 3.55 16.24
CA THR A 6 1.17 3.71 17.58
C THR A 6 -0.07 2.84 17.75
N ASP A 7 -0.48 2.59 19.00
CA ASP A 7 -1.73 1.85 19.29
C ASP A 7 -2.97 2.54 18.70
N GLU A 8 -2.96 3.87 18.65
CA GLU A 8 -4.02 4.68 18.04
C GLU A 8 -4.10 4.43 16.53
N GLU A 9 -2.97 4.51 15.83
CA GLU A 9 -2.91 4.21 14.39
C GLU A 9 -3.34 2.76 14.09
N LEU A 10 -2.95 1.81 14.93
CA LEU A 10 -3.39 0.41 14.80
C LEU A 10 -4.92 0.30 14.94
N ALA A 11 -5.53 1.03 15.87
CA ALA A 11 -6.97 1.05 16.03
C ALA A 11 -7.70 1.70 14.83
N GLU A 12 -7.10 2.72 14.22
CA GLU A 12 -7.63 3.32 12.99
C GLU A 12 -7.55 2.38 11.79
N ILE A 13 -6.41 1.70 11.60
CA ILE A 13 -6.25 0.68 10.56
C ILE A 13 -7.28 -0.44 10.76
N ASP A 14 -7.42 -0.98 11.98
CA ASP A 14 -8.40 -2.03 12.27
C ASP A 14 -9.82 -1.59 11.91
N ARG A 15 -10.20 -0.36 12.32
CA ARG A 15 -11.51 0.20 11.99
C ARG A 15 -11.71 0.33 10.48
N PHE A 16 -10.72 0.84 9.76
CA PHE A 16 -10.76 0.93 8.30
C PHE A 16 -10.93 -0.45 7.67
N VAL A 17 -10.11 -1.43 8.05
CA VAL A 17 -10.16 -2.79 7.49
C VAL A 17 -11.50 -3.44 7.77
N ARG A 18 -12.06 -3.32 8.98
CA ARG A 18 -13.37 -3.90 9.32
C ARG A 18 -14.51 -3.30 8.50
N ASN A 19 -14.50 -1.97 8.30
CA ASN A 19 -15.57 -1.27 7.60
C ASN A 19 -15.48 -1.37 6.08
N ASN A 20 -14.29 -1.63 5.53
CA ASN A 20 -14.03 -1.60 4.08
C ASN A 20 -13.63 -2.97 3.50
N THR A 21 -13.77 -4.08 4.23
CA THR A 21 -13.49 -5.41 3.67
C THR A 21 -14.50 -5.75 2.56
N VAL A 22 -14.02 -6.01 1.34
CA VAL A 22 -14.85 -6.45 0.21
C VAL A 22 -14.77 -7.96 -0.05
N ASN A 23 -13.62 -8.59 0.24
CA ASN A 23 -13.45 -10.05 0.16
C ASN A 23 -12.58 -10.59 1.29
N ARG A 24 -12.68 -11.90 1.56
CA ARG A 24 -11.87 -12.59 2.58
C ARG A 24 -11.31 -13.91 2.03
N PHE A 25 -10.03 -14.13 2.29
CA PHE A 25 -9.27 -15.33 1.90
C PHE A 25 -8.50 -15.86 3.11
N GLY A 26 -9.20 -16.60 3.99
CA GLY A 26 -8.64 -17.02 5.27
C GLY A 26 -8.26 -15.82 6.14
N PRO A 27 -6.98 -15.67 6.56
CA PRO A 27 -6.55 -14.51 7.34
C PRO A 27 -6.42 -13.22 6.50
N VAL A 28 -6.41 -13.32 5.18
CA VAL A 28 -6.23 -12.17 4.28
C VAL A 28 -7.57 -11.51 3.99
N ARG A 29 -7.60 -10.19 4.04
CA ARG A 29 -8.75 -9.36 3.67
C ARG A 29 -8.37 -8.49 2.48
N GLU A 30 -9.26 -8.45 1.50
CA GLU A 30 -9.24 -7.43 0.47
C GLU A 30 -10.14 -6.29 0.92
N VAL A 31 -9.63 -5.06 0.83
CA VAL A 31 -10.37 -3.85 1.20
C VAL A 31 -10.70 -3.02 -0.04
N VAL A 32 -11.67 -2.10 0.07
CA VAL A 32 -11.97 -1.13 -0.99
C VAL A 32 -10.68 -0.39 -1.41
N HIS A 33 -10.45 -0.29 -2.71
CA HIS A 33 -9.26 0.33 -3.31
C HIS A 33 -9.60 0.98 -4.67
N THR A 34 -10.72 1.70 -4.73
CA THR A 34 -11.14 2.46 -5.91
C THR A 34 -10.45 3.84 -5.93
N ALA A 35 -10.64 4.61 -7.00
CA ALA A 35 -10.10 5.98 -7.06
C ALA A 35 -10.71 6.92 -6.00
N GLY A 36 -11.97 6.67 -5.59
CA GLY A 36 -12.68 7.50 -4.60
C GLY A 36 -12.60 6.98 -3.17
N GLU A 37 -12.28 5.69 -2.98
CA GLU A 37 -12.32 5.04 -1.68
C GLU A 37 -11.16 4.06 -1.50
N GLY A 38 -10.44 4.18 -0.39
CA GLY A 38 -9.27 3.37 -0.11
C GLY A 38 -8.36 4.02 0.94
N LEU A 39 -7.32 3.29 1.35
CA LEU A 39 -6.28 3.78 2.26
C LEU A 39 -4.96 3.91 1.52
N VAL A 40 -4.36 5.10 1.55
CA VAL A 40 -3.05 5.36 0.96
C VAL A 40 -1.96 5.16 2.01
N LEU A 41 -0.91 4.43 1.61
CA LEU A 41 0.28 4.19 2.42
C LEU A 41 1.48 4.83 1.74
N GLU A 42 2.32 5.49 2.51
CA GLU A 42 3.64 5.89 2.06
C GLU A 42 4.60 4.72 2.28
N VAL A 43 5.26 4.26 1.21
CA VAL A 43 6.17 3.11 1.25
C VAL A 43 7.58 3.57 0.93
N ALA A 44 8.49 3.38 1.89
CA ALA A 44 9.91 3.57 1.67
C ALA A 44 10.53 2.25 1.17
N PHE A 45 11.46 2.33 0.22
CA PHE A 45 12.14 1.18 -0.37
C PHE A 45 13.59 1.54 -0.73
N GLU A 46 14.44 0.54 -0.96
CA GLU A 46 15.84 0.74 -1.37
C GLU A 46 16.04 0.70 -2.89
N GLY A 47 15.13 0.08 -3.62
CA GLY A 47 15.19 0.00 -5.08
C GLY A 47 13.96 -0.67 -5.68
N LEU A 48 13.87 -0.60 -7.01
CA LEU A 48 12.80 -1.19 -7.81
C LEU A 48 13.40 -2.10 -8.88
N GLN A 49 12.67 -3.13 -9.27
CA GLN A 49 13.04 -4.02 -10.36
C GLN A 49 11.79 -4.53 -11.09
N ARG A 50 11.94 -4.90 -12.37
CA ARG A 50 10.88 -5.59 -13.11
C ARG A 50 10.61 -6.97 -12.49
N SER A 51 9.35 -7.40 -12.50
CA SER A 51 8.92 -8.67 -11.92
C SER A 51 7.78 -9.29 -12.71
N THR A 52 7.98 -10.53 -13.16
CA THR A 52 6.92 -11.35 -13.79
C THR A 52 5.99 -12.01 -12.77
N ARG A 53 6.35 -11.98 -11.48
CA ARG A 53 5.58 -12.61 -10.40
C ARG A 53 4.42 -11.75 -9.90
N HIS A 54 4.55 -10.42 -10.00
CA HIS A 54 3.55 -9.48 -9.50
C HIS A 54 2.70 -8.94 -10.66
N LYS A 55 1.39 -8.80 -10.44
CA LYS A 55 0.47 -8.25 -11.45
C LYS A 55 0.84 -6.83 -11.89
N SER A 56 1.52 -6.07 -11.03
CA SER A 56 2.03 -4.72 -11.33
C SER A 56 3.23 -4.71 -12.27
N GLY A 57 3.87 -5.85 -12.54
CA GLY A 57 5.12 -5.88 -13.30
C GLY A 57 6.36 -5.42 -12.52
N ILE A 58 6.23 -5.04 -11.24
CA ILE A 58 7.29 -4.41 -10.44
C ILE A 58 7.43 -5.09 -9.07
N ALA A 59 8.66 -5.25 -8.59
CA ALA A 59 8.98 -5.61 -7.21
C ALA A 59 9.79 -4.49 -6.52
N MET A 60 9.47 -4.24 -5.25
CA MET A 60 10.22 -3.33 -4.39
C MET A 60 11.24 -4.09 -3.55
N ARG A 61 12.45 -3.55 -3.43
CA ARG A 61 13.50 -4.06 -2.54
C ARG A 61 13.37 -3.42 -1.15
N PHE A 62 13.28 -4.27 -0.12
CA PHE A 62 13.08 -3.88 1.29
C PHE A 62 11.99 -2.81 1.51
N PRO A 63 10.75 -3.03 1.00
CA PRO A 63 9.66 -2.10 1.22
C PRO A 63 9.26 -2.10 2.71
N ARG A 64 9.01 -0.91 3.23
CA ARG A 64 8.49 -0.69 4.59
C ARG A 64 7.48 0.44 4.58
N ILE A 65 6.44 0.33 5.40
CA ILE A 65 5.48 1.42 5.54
C ILE A 65 6.16 2.54 6.31
N SER A 66 6.27 3.70 5.68
CA SER A 66 6.81 4.94 6.24
C SER A 66 5.73 5.65 7.05
N ARG A 67 4.52 5.76 6.48
CA ARG A 67 3.41 6.52 7.07
C ARG A 67 2.05 6.10 6.52
N LEU A 68 0.99 6.23 7.34
CA LEU A 68 -0.40 6.22 6.87
C LEU A 68 -0.79 7.60 6.34
N ARG A 69 -1.28 7.67 5.10
CA ARG A 69 -1.65 8.93 4.45
C ARG A 69 -3.16 9.13 4.48
N TRP A 70 -3.70 9.29 5.68
CA TRP A 70 -5.12 9.65 5.87
C TRP A 70 -5.49 10.98 5.21
N ASP A 71 -4.50 11.84 4.98
CA ASP A 71 -4.61 13.12 4.29
C ASP A 71 -4.72 13.01 2.76
N LYS A 72 -4.43 11.84 2.18
CA LYS A 72 -4.27 11.66 0.73
C LYS A 72 -5.30 10.67 0.16
N PRO A 73 -6.16 11.10 -0.79
CA PRO A 73 -7.12 10.19 -1.41
C PRO A 73 -6.45 9.22 -2.40
N PRO A 74 -7.03 8.03 -2.65
CA PRO A 74 -6.45 7.03 -3.56
C PRO A 74 -6.17 7.54 -4.97
N ALA A 75 -7.00 8.45 -5.49
CA ALA A 75 -6.81 9.04 -6.81
C ALA A 75 -5.45 9.76 -6.97
N GLU A 76 -4.89 10.28 -5.89
CA GLU A 76 -3.62 11.01 -5.86
C GLU A 76 -2.41 10.10 -5.57
N ALA A 77 -2.62 8.82 -5.27
CA ALA A 77 -1.52 7.87 -5.08
C ALA A 77 -0.68 7.76 -6.35
N ASP A 78 0.63 7.48 -6.17
CA ASP A 78 1.54 7.31 -7.29
C ASP A 78 1.09 6.18 -8.21
N ARG A 79 1.35 6.35 -9.51
CA ARG A 79 0.95 5.41 -10.55
C ARG A 79 2.13 4.52 -10.96
N LEU A 80 1.82 3.39 -11.62
CA LEU A 80 2.86 2.44 -12.03
C LEU A 80 3.87 3.10 -12.99
N GLU A 81 3.40 3.99 -13.86
CA GLU A 81 4.23 4.74 -14.80
C GLU A 81 5.30 5.56 -14.06
N THR A 82 4.96 6.13 -12.90
CA THR A 82 5.91 6.85 -12.04
C THR A 82 6.99 5.89 -11.54
N LEU A 83 6.61 4.71 -11.05
CA LEU A 83 7.57 3.71 -10.58
C LEU A 83 8.45 3.16 -11.70
N GLU A 84 7.93 3.01 -12.91
CA GLU A 84 8.69 2.56 -14.08
C GLU A 84 9.83 3.53 -14.43
N THR A 85 9.59 4.85 -14.31
CA THR A 85 10.65 5.85 -14.54
C THR A 85 11.79 5.80 -13.52
N LEU A 86 11.57 5.18 -12.36
CA LEU A 86 12.57 5.03 -11.30
C LEU A 86 13.39 3.74 -11.43
N ILE A 87 12.98 2.82 -12.31
CA ILE A 87 13.79 1.67 -12.68
C ILE A 87 14.84 2.17 -13.66
N ALA A 88 16.04 2.45 -13.16
CA ALA A 88 17.21 2.69 -14.01
C ALA A 88 17.45 1.46 -14.90
N ASP A 89 17.87 1.69 -16.15
CA ASP A 89 18.34 0.63 -17.05
C ASP A 89 19.50 -0.17 -16.44
#